data_AF-H0JQ42-F1
#
_entry.id   AF-H0JQ42-F1
#
_cell.length_a   1.000
_cell.length_b   1.000
_cell.length_c   1.000
_cell.angle_alpha   90.00
_cell.angle_beta   90.00
_cell.angle_gamma   90.00
#
_symmetry.space_group_name_H-M   'P 1'
#
loop_
_entity.id
_entity.type
_entity.pdbx_description
1 polymer ?
#
loop_
_entity_poly.entity_id
_entity_poly.type
_entity_poly.pdbx_seq_one_letter_code
_entity_poly.pdbx_strand_id
1 'polypeptide(L)'
;MFDAHLHIIDPRFPLVENDGYLPEPFTVDDYLARVAHLGVTGGTVVSGSFQAFDHGYLLDALDRLGPTFVGWHAELYIDSRDLAELHTTIAALPAVSVDHLGLSQDGLPSLLRLVESGIHVKATGFGRVDLPVADALRAVADVNPGALVFGTDLPSTRAPRPFRDSDITLVEDVFGDELADAVLRRNASELYRIETETAPGSSVSR
;
A
#
# COMPACT_ATOMS: atom_id res chain seq x y z
N MET A 1 -2.23 12.24 4.01
CA MET A 1 -1.64 10.97 3.53
C MET A 1 -2.68 10.18 2.75
N PHE A 2 -2.25 9.38 1.78
CA PHE A 2 -3.08 8.35 1.14
C PHE A 2 -2.64 6.98 1.67
N ASP A 3 -3.55 6.17 2.21
CA ASP A 3 -3.23 4.84 2.74
C ASP A 3 -3.48 3.75 1.68
N ALA A 4 -2.47 3.41 0.89
CA ALA A 4 -2.63 2.52 -0.27
C ALA A 4 -2.72 1.02 0.09
N HIS A 5 -2.68 0.63 1.36
CA HIS A 5 -2.76 -0.79 1.73
C HIS A 5 -3.28 -0.94 3.16
N LEU A 6 -4.54 -1.30 3.32
CA LEU A 6 -5.14 -1.65 4.61
C LEU A 6 -6.14 -2.80 4.45
N HIS A 7 -6.40 -3.52 5.53
CA HIS A 7 -7.42 -4.59 5.58
C HIS A 7 -8.48 -4.24 6.62
N ILE A 8 -9.75 -4.52 6.31
CA ILE A 8 -10.86 -4.44 7.26
C ILE A 8 -11.36 -5.85 7.55
N ILE A 9 -11.36 -6.23 8.83
CA ILE A 9 -11.80 -7.52 9.33
C ILE A 9 -13.03 -7.30 10.22
N ASP A 10 -14.21 -7.24 9.59
CA ASP A 10 -15.46 -7.04 10.31
C ASP A 10 -16.10 -8.40 10.65
N PRO A 11 -16.33 -8.71 11.94
CA PRO A 11 -16.81 -10.02 12.38
C PRO A 11 -18.25 -10.34 11.95
N ARG A 12 -18.98 -9.37 11.37
CA ARG A 12 -20.30 -9.61 10.74
C ARG A 12 -20.19 -10.46 9.48
N PHE A 13 -19.01 -10.50 8.84
CA PHE A 13 -18.77 -11.22 7.59
C PHE A 13 -17.93 -12.48 7.86
N PRO A 14 -18.21 -13.59 7.15
CA PRO A 14 -17.47 -14.83 7.32
C PRO A 14 -16.00 -14.67 6.92
N LEU A 15 -15.14 -15.39 7.65
CA LEU A 15 -13.73 -15.55 7.33
C LEU A 15 -13.43 -17.02 7.05
N VAL A 16 -12.46 -17.26 6.18
CA VAL A 16 -11.90 -18.57 5.88
C VAL A 16 -10.47 -18.61 6.42
N GLU A 17 -10.18 -19.62 7.23
CA GLU A 17 -8.83 -19.87 7.72
C GLU A 17 -7.92 -20.20 6.53
N ASN A 18 -6.75 -19.56 6.48
CA ASN A 18 -5.75 -19.79 5.45
C ASN A 18 -4.40 -20.09 6.11
N ASP A 19 -3.77 -21.22 5.79
CA ASP A 19 -2.50 -21.69 6.38
C ASP A 19 -2.44 -21.64 7.91
N GLY A 20 -3.51 -22.05 8.60
CA GLY A 20 -3.53 -22.03 10.07
C GLY A 20 -3.81 -20.66 10.68
N TYR A 21 -4.11 -19.64 9.87
CA TYR A 21 -4.26 -18.26 10.33
C TYR A 21 -5.65 -17.71 10.06
N LEU A 22 -6.25 -17.16 11.12
CA LEU A 22 -7.46 -16.36 11.11
C LEU A 22 -7.16 -15.04 11.83
N PRO A 23 -7.37 -13.87 11.20
CA PRO A 23 -7.07 -12.60 11.84
C PRO A 23 -8.09 -12.25 12.94
N GLU A 24 -7.63 -11.48 13.93
CA GLU A 24 -8.52 -10.85 14.90
C GLU A 24 -9.35 -9.73 14.25
N PRO A 25 -10.52 -9.41 14.81
CA PRO A 25 -11.36 -8.31 14.32
C PRO A 25 -10.62 -6.97 14.26
N PHE A 26 -10.85 -6.23 13.17
CA PHE A 26 -10.38 -4.87 12.96
C PHE A 26 -11.36 -4.14 12.05
N THR A 27 -12.24 -3.35 12.64
CA THR A 27 -13.37 -2.71 11.96
C THR A 27 -12.98 -1.38 11.33
N VAL A 28 -13.88 -0.80 10.54
CA VAL A 28 -13.74 0.57 10.04
C VAL A 28 -13.58 1.57 11.19
N ASP A 29 -14.29 1.38 12.31
CA ASP A 29 -14.20 2.29 13.45
C ASP A 29 -12.82 2.18 14.13
N ASP A 30 -12.27 0.96 14.23
CA ASP A 30 -10.92 0.72 14.73
C ASP A 30 -9.86 1.39 13.83
N TYR A 31 -10.04 1.27 12.50
CA TYR A 31 -9.17 1.92 11.52
C TYR A 31 -9.22 3.44 11.66
N LEU A 32 -10.41 4.04 11.63
CA LEU A 32 -10.60 5.50 11.73
C LEU A 32 -10.02 6.04 13.04
N ALA A 33 -10.22 5.33 14.16
CA ALA A 33 -9.62 5.68 15.44
C ALA A 33 -8.09 5.60 15.40
N ARG A 34 -7.53 4.57 14.74
CA ARG A 34 -6.07 4.36 14.63
C ARG A 34 -5.38 5.42 13.77
N VAL A 35 -6.04 5.92 12.73
CA VAL A 35 -5.44 6.85 11.74
C VAL A 35 -5.84 8.31 11.94
N ALA A 36 -6.66 8.62 12.95
CA ALA A 36 -7.22 9.95 13.18
C ALA A 36 -6.15 11.07 13.22
N HIS A 37 -4.96 10.79 13.77
CA HIS A 37 -3.87 11.76 13.88
C HIS A 37 -2.92 11.78 12.67
N LEU A 38 -3.08 10.86 11.71
CA LEU A 38 -2.19 10.72 10.55
C LEU A 38 -2.61 11.57 9.35
N GLY A 39 -3.78 12.23 9.42
CA GLY A 39 -4.29 13.03 8.32
C GLY A 39 -4.53 12.23 7.04
N VAL A 40 -5.07 11.01 7.17
CA VAL A 40 -5.49 10.18 6.03
C VAL A 40 -6.67 10.85 5.33
N THR A 41 -6.56 11.08 4.03
CA THR A 41 -7.60 11.73 3.20
C THR A 41 -8.23 10.78 2.18
N GLY A 42 -7.67 9.58 2.03
CA GLY A 42 -8.14 8.52 1.14
C GLY A 42 -7.27 7.28 1.29
N GLY A 43 -7.68 6.17 0.68
CA GLY A 43 -6.94 4.91 0.79
C GLY A 43 -7.51 3.78 -0.05
N THR A 44 -6.87 2.62 0.04
CA THR A 44 -7.27 1.40 -0.66
C THR A 44 -7.53 0.30 0.35
N VAL A 45 -8.77 -0.21 0.39
CA VAL A 45 -9.13 -1.41 1.15
C VAL A 45 -8.76 -2.62 0.31
N VAL A 46 -7.86 -3.45 0.83
CA VAL A 46 -7.32 -4.63 0.16
C VAL A 46 -8.03 -5.86 0.71
N SER A 47 -8.42 -6.78 -0.17
CA SER A 47 -8.94 -8.09 0.24
C SER A 47 -7.83 -8.97 0.79
N GLY A 48 -7.98 -9.41 2.03
CA GLY A 48 -7.13 -10.42 2.62
C GLY A 48 -7.47 -11.82 2.11
N SER A 49 -6.47 -12.72 2.07
CA SER A 49 -6.69 -14.13 1.67
C SER A 49 -7.76 -14.86 2.51
N PHE A 50 -7.98 -14.40 3.74
CA PHE A 50 -8.98 -14.93 4.68
C PHE A 50 -10.43 -14.50 4.35
N GLN A 51 -10.66 -13.63 3.37
CA GLN A 51 -11.99 -13.21 2.91
C GLN A 51 -12.46 -14.00 1.67
N ALA A 52 -11.59 -14.82 1.08
CA ALA A 52 -11.87 -15.63 -0.09
C ALA A 52 -12.59 -14.85 -1.21
N PHE A 53 -13.84 -15.20 -1.52
CA PHE A 53 -14.67 -14.57 -2.56
C PHE A 53 -15.83 -13.75 -1.99
N ASP A 54 -15.83 -13.47 -0.68
CA ASP A 54 -16.86 -12.61 -0.07
C ASP A 54 -16.53 -11.14 -0.34
N HIS A 55 -17.46 -10.44 -1.00
CA HIS A 55 -17.36 -9.01 -1.29
C HIS A 55 -18.25 -8.13 -0.39
N GLY A 56 -19.05 -8.74 0.50
CA GLY A 56 -19.98 -8.02 1.37
C GLY A 56 -19.27 -7.07 2.33
N TYR A 57 -18.16 -7.52 2.93
CA TYR A 57 -17.35 -6.69 3.83
C TYR A 57 -16.72 -5.50 3.08
N LEU A 58 -16.25 -5.72 1.84
CA LEU A 58 -15.57 -4.70 1.05
C LEU A 58 -16.56 -3.59 0.68
N LEU A 59 -17.78 -3.95 0.26
CA LEU A 59 -18.82 -2.98 -0.06
C LEU A 59 -19.26 -2.17 1.16
N ASP A 60 -19.44 -2.81 2.33
CA ASP A 60 -19.76 -2.12 3.59
C ASP A 60 -18.63 -1.18 4.03
N ALA A 61 -17.38 -1.63 3.92
CA ALA A 61 -16.21 -0.82 4.26
C ALA A 61 -16.11 0.43 3.37
N LEU A 62 -16.26 0.29 2.05
CA LEU A 62 -16.20 1.40 1.11
C LEU A 62 -17.36 2.40 1.30
N ASP A 63 -18.58 1.92 1.59
CA ASP A 63 -19.72 2.79 1.91
C ASP A 63 -19.47 3.62 3.17
N ARG A 64 -18.89 3.02 4.21
CA ARG A 64 -18.58 3.70 5.48
C ARG A 64 -17.37 4.63 5.42
N LEU A 65 -16.34 4.27 4.65
CA LEU A 65 -15.12 5.06 4.50
C LEU A 65 -15.31 6.24 3.54
N GLY A 66 -16.25 6.12 2.60
CA GLY A 66 -16.65 7.18 1.68
C GLY A 66 -15.87 7.17 0.35
N PRO A 67 -16.16 8.15 -0.53
CA PRO A 67 -15.81 8.09 -1.95
C PRO A 67 -14.32 8.29 -2.25
N THR A 68 -13.51 8.71 -1.27
CA THR A 68 -12.05 8.83 -1.42
C THR A 68 -11.32 7.52 -1.10
N PHE A 69 -12.05 6.46 -0.78
CA PHE A 69 -11.52 5.10 -0.67
C PHE A 69 -11.96 4.26 -1.86
N VAL A 70 -11.03 3.48 -2.41
CA VAL A 70 -11.28 2.59 -3.56
C VAL A 70 -10.97 1.14 -3.20
N GLY A 71 -11.66 0.20 -3.84
CA GLY A 71 -11.35 -1.23 -3.77
C GLY A 71 -10.61 -1.68 -5.02
N TRP A 72 -9.44 -2.30 -4.86
CA TRP A 72 -8.74 -3.00 -5.94
C TRP A 72 -8.78 -4.51 -5.69
N HIS A 73 -9.00 -5.27 -6.76
CA HIS A 73 -9.19 -6.72 -6.68
C HIS A 73 -7.93 -7.54 -7.00
N ALA A 74 -6.85 -6.91 -7.46
CA ALA A 74 -5.63 -7.59 -7.86
C ALA A 74 -4.40 -6.85 -7.32
N GLU A 75 -3.79 -7.43 -6.29
CA GLU A 75 -2.47 -7.05 -5.75
C GLU A 75 -1.62 -8.32 -5.68
N LEU A 76 -0.37 -8.24 -6.14
CA LEU A 76 0.50 -9.41 -6.19
C LEU A 76 1.23 -9.58 -4.87
N TYR A 77 0.69 -10.42 -4.00
CA TYR A 77 1.40 -10.97 -2.84
C TYR A 77 2.31 -12.12 -3.29
N ILE A 78 3.49 -11.77 -3.80
CA ILE A 78 4.47 -12.72 -4.32
C ILE A 78 5.86 -12.37 -3.79
N ASP A 79 6.63 -13.41 -3.47
CA ASP A 79 8.04 -13.24 -3.13
C ASP A 79 8.81 -12.72 -4.35
N SER A 80 9.67 -11.73 -4.16
CA SER A 80 10.40 -11.12 -5.28
C SER A 80 11.35 -12.08 -6.01
N ARG A 81 11.70 -13.22 -5.40
CA ARG A 81 12.48 -14.28 -6.05
C ARG A 81 11.75 -14.91 -7.24
N ASP A 82 10.42 -14.95 -7.19
CA ASP A 82 9.59 -15.58 -8.24
C ASP A 82 9.19 -14.57 -9.34
N LEU A 83 9.47 -13.27 -9.15
CA LEU A 83 9.10 -12.22 -10.11
C LEU A 83 9.81 -12.32 -11.45
N ALA A 84 11.00 -12.94 -11.51
CA ALA A 84 11.78 -13.05 -12.73
C ALA A 84 11.06 -13.84 -13.83
N GLU A 85 10.37 -14.93 -13.46
CA GLU A 85 9.65 -15.79 -14.41
C GLU A 85 8.33 -15.15 -14.89
N LEU A 86 7.73 -14.30 -14.07
CA LEU A 86 6.45 -13.65 -14.36
C LEU A 86 6.60 -12.27 -14.99
N HIS A 87 7.83 -11.77 -15.16
CA HIS A 87 8.11 -10.40 -15.61
C HIS A 87 7.32 -9.99 -16.85
N THR A 88 7.39 -10.78 -17.92
CA THR A 88 6.70 -10.47 -19.19
C THR A 88 5.19 -10.35 -19.02
N THR A 89 4.59 -11.21 -18.19
CA THR A 89 3.15 -11.19 -17.92
C THR A 89 2.78 -9.98 -17.09
N ILE A 90 3.53 -9.69 -16.02
CA ILE A 90 3.27 -8.58 -15.09
C ILE A 90 3.43 -7.24 -15.80
N ALA A 91 4.49 -7.07 -16.59
CA ALA A 91 4.76 -5.84 -17.34
C ALA A 91 3.71 -5.53 -18.42
N ALA A 92 2.94 -6.53 -18.87
CA ALA A 92 1.86 -6.36 -19.85
C ALA A 92 0.52 -5.95 -19.22
N LEU A 93 0.41 -5.96 -17.89
CA LEU A 93 -0.84 -5.61 -17.20
C LEU A 93 -1.04 -4.08 -17.16
N PRO A 94 -2.28 -3.59 -17.31
CA PRO A 94 -2.55 -2.16 -17.45
C PRO A 94 -2.37 -1.35 -16.16
N ALA A 95 -2.39 -2.00 -14.99
CA ALA A 95 -2.13 -1.40 -13.68
C ALA A 95 -1.84 -2.51 -12.65
N VAL A 96 -0.65 -2.48 -12.04
CA VAL A 96 -0.21 -3.46 -11.02
C VAL A 96 0.69 -2.78 -9.99
N SER A 97 0.57 -3.21 -8.74
CA SER A 97 1.54 -2.92 -7.68
C SER A 97 2.09 -4.20 -7.06
N VAL A 98 3.36 -4.17 -6.65
CA VAL A 98 4.00 -5.22 -5.83
C VAL A 98 4.00 -4.79 -4.36
N ASP A 99 3.56 -5.68 -3.47
CA ASP A 99 3.46 -5.38 -2.04
C ASP A 99 4.80 -5.42 -1.30
N HIS A 100 4.87 -4.69 -0.19
CA HIS A 100 5.89 -4.81 0.85
C HIS A 100 7.34 -4.81 0.35
N LEU A 101 7.67 -3.92 -0.60
CA LEU A 101 9.01 -3.81 -1.20
C LEU A 101 9.54 -5.15 -1.76
N GLY A 102 8.67 -6.08 -2.14
CA GLY A 102 9.07 -7.40 -2.66
C GLY A 102 9.58 -8.38 -1.59
N LEU A 103 9.33 -8.13 -0.30
CA LEU A 103 9.60 -8.99 0.87
C LEU A 103 11.06 -9.32 1.19
N SER A 104 11.91 -9.64 0.21
CA SER A 104 13.26 -10.21 0.42
C SER A 104 14.33 -9.47 -0.37
N GLN A 105 15.50 -9.30 0.25
CA GLN A 105 16.65 -8.65 -0.39
C GLN A 105 17.09 -9.32 -1.69
N ASP A 106 17.06 -10.66 -1.75
CA ASP A 106 17.54 -11.43 -2.89
C ASP A 106 16.74 -11.18 -4.18
N GLY A 107 15.45 -10.82 -4.06
CA GLY A 107 14.62 -10.50 -5.22
C GLY A 107 14.53 -9.00 -5.53
N LEU A 108 15.20 -8.13 -4.77
CA LEU A 108 15.28 -6.69 -5.05
C LEU A 108 15.74 -6.40 -6.49
N PRO A 109 16.77 -7.07 -7.07
CA PRO A 109 17.13 -6.83 -8.47
C PRO A 109 16.01 -7.15 -9.48
N SER A 110 15.16 -8.14 -9.18
CA SER A 110 14.01 -8.48 -10.02
C SER A 110 12.88 -7.45 -9.88
N LEU A 111 12.65 -6.96 -8.66
CA LEU A 111 11.72 -5.88 -8.38
C LEU A 111 12.10 -4.61 -9.16
N LEU A 112 13.38 -4.22 -9.14
CA LEU A 112 13.85 -3.02 -9.84
C LEU A 112 13.62 -3.10 -11.36
N ARG A 113 13.75 -4.28 -11.99
CA ARG A 113 13.41 -4.45 -13.42
C ARG A 113 11.92 -4.23 -13.73
N LEU A 114 11.04 -4.59 -12.80
CA LEU A 114 9.61 -4.29 -12.94
C LEU A 114 9.34 -2.80 -12.77
N VAL A 115 10.05 -2.14 -11.84
CA VAL A 115 9.98 -0.69 -11.64
C VAL A 115 10.43 0.07 -12.90
N GLU A 116 11.50 -0.39 -13.57
CA GLU A 116 11.92 0.12 -14.89
C GLU A 116 10.80 0.02 -15.95
N SER A 117 9.94 -0.99 -15.83
CA SER A 117 8.79 -1.22 -16.71
C SER A 117 7.53 -0.45 -16.29
N GLY A 118 7.61 0.42 -15.28
CA GLY A 118 6.49 1.27 -14.81
C GLY A 118 5.60 0.62 -13.75
N ILE A 119 5.99 -0.51 -13.17
CA ILE A 119 5.24 -1.17 -12.09
C ILE A 119 5.42 -0.41 -10.78
N HIS A 120 4.32 -0.24 -10.04
CA HIS A 120 4.34 0.42 -8.73
C HIS A 120 4.75 -0.56 -7.64
N VAL A 121 5.31 -0.04 -6.54
CA VAL A 121 5.76 -0.81 -5.39
C VAL A 121 5.22 -0.17 -4.13
N LYS A 122 4.64 -0.98 -3.26
CA LYS A 122 4.10 -0.50 -1.99
C LYS A 122 5.19 -0.42 -0.92
N ALA A 123 5.46 0.80 -0.45
CA ALA A 123 6.22 1.06 0.76
C ALA A 123 5.35 0.77 1.99
N THR A 124 5.23 -0.52 2.33
CA THR A 124 4.31 -1.07 3.33
C THR A 124 4.99 -2.22 4.07
N GLY A 125 4.45 -2.66 5.21
CA GLY A 125 4.87 -3.91 5.83
C GLY A 125 6.34 -3.91 6.30
N PHE A 126 6.91 -2.77 6.69
CA PHE A 126 8.33 -2.68 7.08
C PHE A 126 8.73 -3.60 8.23
N GLY A 127 7.77 -4.12 8.99
CA GLY A 127 8.01 -5.09 10.07
C GLY A 127 8.03 -6.55 9.66
N ARG A 128 7.79 -6.88 8.38
CA ARG A 128 7.79 -8.26 7.85
C ARG A 128 8.81 -8.52 6.74
N VAL A 129 9.51 -7.49 6.27
CA VAL A 129 10.50 -7.62 5.19
C VAL A 129 11.86 -8.06 5.73
N ASP A 130 12.59 -8.79 4.90
CA ASP A 130 13.98 -9.20 5.14
C ASP A 130 14.92 -8.43 4.20
N LEU A 131 14.95 -7.10 4.40
CA LEU A 131 15.85 -6.18 3.70
C LEU A 131 16.02 -4.86 4.49
N PRO A 132 17.11 -4.11 4.26
CA PRO A 132 17.26 -2.75 4.77
C PRO A 132 16.26 -1.80 4.10
N VAL A 133 15.15 -1.50 4.78
CA VAL A 133 14.02 -0.73 4.22
C VAL A 133 14.46 0.59 3.58
N ALA A 134 15.28 1.38 4.28
CA ALA A 134 15.74 2.67 3.79
C ALA A 134 16.54 2.55 2.48
N ASP A 135 17.34 1.50 2.32
CA ASP A 135 18.15 1.29 1.12
C ASP A 135 17.29 0.77 -0.04
N ALA A 136 16.31 -0.09 0.24
CA ALA A 136 15.35 -0.53 -0.77
C ALA A 136 14.46 0.63 -1.27
N LEU A 137 14.01 1.50 -0.36
CA LEU A 137 13.28 2.72 -0.73
C LEU A 137 14.11 3.58 -1.69
N ARG A 138 15.37 3.87 -1.35
CA ARG A 138 16.28 4.62 -2.25
C ARG A 138 16.47 3.93 -3.59
N ALA A 139 16.74 2.62 -3.58
CA ALA A 139 16.96 1.87 -4.81
C ALA A 139 15.75 1.91 -5.76
N VAL A 140 14.52 1.81 -5.24
CA VAL A 140 13.31 1.94 -6.08
C VAL A 140 13.15 3.36 -6.60
N ALA A 141 13.33 4.36 -5.74
CA ALA A 141 13.19 5.76 -6.14
C ALA A 141 14.26 6.21 -7.17
N ASP A 142 15.47 5.67 -7.07
CA ASP A 142 16.56 5.91 -8.02
C ASP A 142 16.22 5.39 -9.43
N VAL A 143 15.43 4.32 -9.52
CA VAL A 143 14.92 3.80 -10.80
C VAL A 143 13.71 4.60 -11.29
N ASN A 144 12.71 4.78 -10.42
CA ASN A 144 11.51 5.55 -10.73
C ASN A 144 10.88 6.13 -9.45
N PRO A 145 10.98 7.45 -9.20
CA PRO A 145 10.41 8.06 -8.00
C PRO A 145 8.87 8.05 -7.99
N GLY A 146 8.22 7.86 -9.14
CA GLY A 146 6.77 7.72 -9.25
C GLY A 146 6.25 6.32 -8.88
N ALA A 147 7.13 5.33 -8.75
CA ALA A 147 6.71 3.95 -8.52
C ALA A 147 6.33 3.65 -7.07
N LEU A 148 6.83 4.42 -6.09
CA LEU A 148 6.58 4.14 -4.67
C LEU A 148 5.22 4.69 -4.23
N VAL A 149 4.41 3.84 -3.61
CA VAL A 149 3.15 4.22 -2.94
C VAL A 149 3.15 3.73 -1.50
N PHE A 150 2.84 4.60 -0.54
CA PHE A 150 2.80 4.23 0.88
C PHE A 150 1.45 3.63 1.29
N GLY A 151 1.49 2.71 2.26
CA GLY A 151 0.30 2.24 2.97
C GLY A 151 0.68 1.74 4.36
N THR A 152 -0.29 1.71 5.26
CA THR A 152 -0.06 1.33 6.65
C THR A 152 0.09 -0.17 6.85
N ASP A 153 -0.50 -0.98 5.97
CA ASP A 153 -0.67 -2.43 6.19
C ASP A 153 -1.32 -2.68 7.55
N LEU A 154 -2.34 -1.92 7.94
CA LEU A 154 -3.14 -2.19 9.15
C LEU A 154 -4.15 -3.32 8.90
N PRO A 155 -4.43 -4.19 9.89
CA PRO A 155 -3.87 -4.24 11.25
C PRO A 155 -2.53 -5.01 11.34
N SER A 156 -1.81 -5.13 10.22
CA SER A 156 -0.52 -5.81 10.10
C SER A 156 -0.62 -7.32 10.30
N THR A 157 -1.63 -7.92 9.66
CA THR A 157 -1.90 -9.36 9.74
C THR A 157 -0.65 -10.16 9.37
N ARG A 158 -0.21 -11.05 10.27
CA ARG A 158 1.01 -11.88 10.13
C ARG A 158 2.35 -11.15 10.19
N ALA A 159 2.41 -9.84 10.43
CA ALA A 159 3.68 -9.14 10.57
C ALA A 159 4.31 -9.39 11.96
N PRO A 160 5.60 -9.75 12.05
CA PRO A 160 6.32 -9.84 13.33
C PRO A 160 6.33 -8.53 14.12
N ARG A 161 6.41 -7.40 13.40
CA ARG A 161 6.28 -6.06 13.96
C ARG A 161 5.12 -5.34 13.25
N PRO A 162 4.11 -4.83 13.98
CA PRO A 162 3.04 -4.07 13.37
C PRO A 162 3.51 -2.70 12.89
N PHE A 163 2.69 -2.06 12.07
CA PHE A 163 2.84 -0.67 11.65
C PHE A 163 3.04 0.27 12.85
N ARG A 164 4.01 1.18 12.73
CA ARG A 164 4.28 2.25 13.68
C ARG A 164 4.34 3.58 12.93
N ASP A 165 3.94 4.66 13.58
CA ASP A 165 3.99 5.98 12.95
C ASP A 165 5.43 6.40 12.58
N SER A 166 6.44 5.84 13.26
CA SER A 166 7.85 5.99 12.89
C SER A 166 8.20 5.42 11.50
N ASP A 167 7.37 4.55 10.93
CA ASP A 167 7.52 4.07 9.56
C ASP A 167 7.25 5.20 8.55
N ILE A 168 6.39 6.17 8.88
CA ILE A 168 6.18 7.40 8.08
C ILE A 168 7.42 8.30 8.21
N THR A 169 7.90 8.51 9.44
CA THR A 169 9.11 9.31 9.69
C THR A 169 10.33 8.73 8.97
N LEU A 170 10.44 7.40 8.86
CA LEU A 170 11.49 6.76 8.06
C LEU A 170 11.43 7.19 6.58
N VAL A 171 10.25 7.27 5.98
CA VAL A 171 10.06 7.71 4.60
C VAL A 171 10.46 9.18 4.44
N GLU A 172 10.06 10.02 5.40
CA GLU A 172 10.43 11.44 5.45
C GLU A 172 11.95 11.64 5.56
N ASP A 173 12.61 10.91 6.47
CA ASP A 173 14.06 10.95 6.68
C ASP A 173 14.85 10.47 5.46
N VAL A 174 14.30 9.53 4.68
CA VAL A 174 14.96 8.98 3.48
C VAL A 174 14.90 9.94 2.31
N PHE A 175 13.77 10.63 2.11
CA PHE A 175 13.48 11.34 0.86
C PHE A 175 13.39 12.87 0.98
N GLY A 176 13.21 13.42 2.18
CA GLY A 176 12.89 14.83 2.37
C GLY A 176 11.52 15.21 1.79
N ASP A 177 11.09 16.45 2.03
CA ASP A 177 9.69 16.88 1.91
C ASP A 177 9.04 16.57 0.54
N GLU A 178 9.69 16.88 -0.58
CA GLU A 178 9.06 16.80 -1.91
C GLU A 178 8.77 15.36 -2.34
N LEU A 179 9.75 14.47 -2.17
CA LEU A 179 9.63 13.08 -2.57
C LEU A 179 8.90 12.27 -1.49
N ALA A 180 8.99 12.63 -0.21
CA ALA A 180 8.13 12.07 0.82
C ALA A 180 6.64 12.36 0.54
N ASP A 181 6.25 13.58 0.18
CA ASP A 181 4.86 13.88 -0.22
C ASP A 181 4.44 13.09 -1.47
N ALA A 182 5.36 12.84 -2.40
CA ALA A 182 5.08 11.99 -3.57
C ALA A 182 4.69 10.58 -3.13
N VAL A 183 5.54 9.95 -2.31
CA VAL A 183 5.37 8.57 -1.83
C VAL A 183 4.17 8.42 -0.90
N LEU A 184 3.98 9.36 0.03
CA LEU A 184 2.93 9.32 1.04
C LEU A 184 1.54 9.71 0.50
N ARG A 185 1.45 10.26 -0.71
CA ARG A 185 0.18 10.81 -1.21
C ARG A 185 0.04 10.86 -2.73
N ARG A 186 0.92 11.59 -3.44
CA ARG A 186 0.66 11.94 -4.85
C ARG A 186 0.68 10.73 -5.77
N ASN A 187 1.69 9.88 -5.66
CA ASN A 187 1.85 8.70 -6.51
C ASN A 187 0.64 7.76 -6.38
N ALA A 188 0.14 7.56 -5.15
CA ALA A 188 -1.06 6.75 -4.91
C ALA A 188 -2.31 7.41 -5.53
N SER A 189 -2.46 8.72 -5.38
CA SER A 189 -3.61 9.45 -5.96
C SER A 189 -3.65 9.35 -7.49
N GLU A 190 -2.49 9.41 -8.14
CA GLU A 190 -2.34 9.22 -9.59
C GLU A 190 -2.64 7.77 -10.02
N LEU A 191 -2.05 6.78 -9.32
CA LEU A 191 -2.27 5.36 -9.58
C LEU A 191 -3.74 4.97 -9.47
N TYR A 192 -4.40 5.42 -8.40
CA TYR A 192 -5.79 5.10 -8.08
C TYR A 192 -6.80 6.06 -8.73
N ARG A 193 -6.32 7.07 -9.47
CA ARG A 193 -7.13 8.07 -10.19
C ARG A 193 -8.12 8.81 -9.27
N ILE A 194 -7.67 9.14 -8.06
CA ILE A 194 -8.44 9.95 -7.12
C ILE A 194 -8.00 11.41 -7.30
N GLU A 195 -8.95 12.27 -7.66
CA GLU A 195 -8.72 13.72 -7.66
C GLU A 195 -8.42 14.17 -6.23
N THR A 196 -7.17 14.51 -5.95
CA THR A 196 -6.84 15.22 -4.71
C THR A 196 -7.09 16.70 -4.95
N GLU A 197 -7.95 17.33 -4.14
CA GLU A 197 -8.07 18.78 -4.14
C GLU A 197 -6.66 19.38 -3.98
N THR A 198 -6.24 20.14 -5.00
CA THR A 198 -5.02 20.95 -4.90
C THR A 198 -5.20 21.93 -3.75
N ALA A 199 -4.20 22.04 -2.88
CA ALA A 199 -4.14 23.12 -1.89
C ALA A 199 -4.44 24.45 -2.60
N PRO A 200 -5.27 25.34 -2.02
CA PRO A 200 -5.79 26.51 -2.72
C PRO A 200 -4.62 27.33 -3.25
N GLY A 201 -4.48 27.32 -4.57
CA GLY A 201 -3.46 28.06 -5.29
C GLY A 201 -3.57 29.54 -5.00
N SER A 202 -2.42 30.14 -4.73
CA SER A 202 -2.19 31.58 -4.75
C SER A 202 -2.89 32.20 -5.98
N SER A 203 -3.91 33.00 -5.71
CA SER A 203 -4.55 33.84 -6.71
C SER A 203 -3.50 34.81 -7.27
N VAL A 204 -2.96 34.51 -8.45
CA VAL A 204 -2.25 35.49 -9.25
C VAL A 204 -3.30 36.42 -9.84
N SER A 205 -3.33 37.65 -9.35
CA SER A 205 -4.12 38.74 -9.93
C SER A 205 -3.71 38.97 -11.39
N ARG A 206 -4.69 39.07 -12.27
CA ARG A 206 -4.60 39.90 -13.48
C ARG A 206 -5.86 40.72 -13.59
#